data_AF-A0A2A5XYS2-F1
#
_entry.id   AF-A0A2A5XYS2-F1
#
_cell.length_a   1.000
_cell.length_b   1.000
_cell.length_c   1.000
_cell.angle_alpha   90.00
_cell.angle_beta   90.00
_cell.angle_gamma   90.00
#
_symmetry.space_group_name_H-M   'P 1'
#
loop_
_entity.id
_entity.type
_entity.pdbx_description
1 polymer ?
#
loop_
_entity_poly.entity_id
_entity_poly.type
_entity_poly.pdbx_seq_one_letter_code
_entity_poly.pdbx_strand_id
1 'polypeptide(L)'
;MKKKIIIISFFFFVAPSLADAAWFKLFSTQTADLFLDSKSIIRVDQRITFSQLVNYKIKQKNGMLSLKTTSEIDCKNLKIRDNEYFAFKQGMGKGENFYSKKQKGNWKSSKKGTSVYFLNQVLCDRVLK
;
A
#
# COMPACT_ATOMS: atom_id res chain seq x y z
N MET A 1 -30.88 6.70 54.85
CA MET A 1 -31.60 6.45 53.58
C MET A 1 -30.61 6.58 52.43
N LYS A 2 -30.49 5.54 51.60
CA LYS A 2 -29.36 5.31 50.68
C LYS A 2 -29.43 6.24 49.46
N LYS A 3 -28.32 6.95 49.20
CA LYS A 3 -28.07 7.81 48.03
C LYS A 3 -28.16 6.99 46.75
N LYS A 4 -29.06 7.35 45.81
CA LYS A 4 -29.05 6.81 44.45
C LYS A 4 -28.29 7.80 43.55
N ILE A 5 -26.98 7.60 43.44
CA ILE A 5 -26.16 8.28 42.44
C ILE A 5 -26.44 7.57 41.12
N ILE A 6 -27.17 8.22 40.22
CA ILE A 6 -27.36 7.75 38.84
C ILE A 6 -26.06 8.08 38.10
N ILE A 7 -25.15 7.11 38.03
CA ILE A 7 -23.95 7.18 37.19
C ILE A 7 -24.44 6.90 35.77
N ILE A 8 -24.70 7.97 35.01
CA ILE A 8 -24.91 7.88 33.56
C ILE A 8 -23.56 7.47 32.97
N SER A 9 -23.44 6.17 32.67
CA SER A 9 -22.29 5.58 32.01
C SER A 9 -22.12 6.23 30.64
N PHE A 10 -21.20 7.18 30.53
CA PHE A 10 -20.71 7.73 29.28
C PHE A 10 -19.78 6.67 28.65
N PHE A 11 -20.37 5.56 28.19
CA PHE A 11 -19.63 4.48 27.55
C PHE A 11 -19.27 4.91 26.13
N PHE A 12 -18.16 5.64 26.03
CA PHE A 12 -17.20 5.65 24.93
C PHE A 12 -17.65 4.91 23.65
N PHE A 13 -18.42 5.59 22.80
CA PHE A 13 -18.41 5.32 21.36
C PHE A 13 -17.17 6.00 20.74
N VAL A 14 -15.97 5.57 21.16
CA VAL A 14 -14.82 5.64 20.25
C VAL A 14 -15.05 4.55 19.24
N ALA A 15 -15.82 4.87 18.19
CA ALA A 15 -15.74 4.10 16.97
C ALA A 15 -14.24 4.06 16.61
N PRO A 16 -13.59 2.88 16.56
CA PRO A 16 -12.26 2.84 16.00
C PRO A 16 -12.41 3.43 14.61
N SER A 17 -11.73 4.56 14.37
CA SER A 17 -11.55 5.04 13.01
C SER A 17 -10.91 3.87 12.29
N LEU A 18 -11.71 3.12 11.52
CA LEU A 18 -11.19 2.09 10.65
C LEU A 18 -10.10 2.80 9.88
N ALA A 19 -8.86 2.41 10.15
CA ALA A 19 -7.68 3.00 9.53
C ALA A 19 -7.87 2.78 8.04
N ASP A 20 -8.46 3.78 7.39
CA ASP A 20 -8.92 3.68 6.02
C ASP A 20 -7.67 3.74 5.16
N ALA A 21 -7.08 2.58 4.89
CA ALA A 21 -6.10 2.47 3.84
C ALA A 21 -6.84 2.83 2.55
N ALA A 22 -6.71 4.10 2.14
CA ALA A 22 -7.33 4.63 0.94
C ALA A 22 -6.57 4.09 -0.28
N TRP A 23 -6.80 2.82 -0.57
CA TRP A 23 -6.30 2.13 -1.75
C TRP A 23 -6.90 2.80 -2.99
N PHE A 24 -6.11 3.65 -3.62
CA PHE A 24 -6.47 4.30 -4.87
C PHE A 24 -6.21 3.32 -6.02
N LYS A 25 -7.26 2.92 -6.74
CA LYS A 25 -7.12 2.03 -7.89
C LYS A 25 -6.44 2.77 -9.04
N LEU A 26 -5.22 2.36 -9.40
CA LEU A 26 -4.45 2.95 -10.50
C LEU A 26 -4.88 2.37 -11.84
N PHE A 27 -4.87 1.04 -11.96
CA PHE A 27 -5.12 0.34 -13.22
C PHE A 27 -5.86 -0.99 -12.97
N SER A 28 -6.59 -1.45 -13.98
CA SER A 28 -7.17 -2.79 -14.03
C SER A 28 -6.71 -3.46 -15.32
N THR A 29 -6.21 -4.69 -15.23
CA THR A 29 -5.88 -5.54 -16.38
C THR A 29 -6.82 -6.74 -16.42
N GLN A 30 -6.63 -7.64 -17.39
CA GLN A 30 -7.38 -8.90 -17.42
C GLN A 30 -7.02 -9.83 -16.25
N THR A 31 -5.83 -9.68 -15.65
CA THR A 31 -5.31 -10.62 -14.65
C THR A 31 -5.28 -10.06 -13.23
N ALA A 32 -5.22 -8.73 -13.07
CA ALA A 32 -5.11 -8.11 -11.77
C ALA A 32 -5.55 -6.64 -11.78
N ASP A 33 -5.83 -6.13 -10.58
CA ASP A 33 -6.01 -4.71 -10.29
C ASP A 33 -4.79 -4.20 -9.53
N LEU A 34 -4.32 -3.00 -9.87
CA LEU A 34 -3.23 -2.32 -9.17
C LEU A 34 -3.78 -1.15 -8.35
N PHE A 35 -3.39 -1.09 -7.08
CA PHE A 35 -3.76 -0.05 -6.14
C PHE A 35 -2.50 0.64 -5.58
N LEU A 36 -2.66 1.91 -5.22
CA LEU A 36 -1.68 2.74 -4.51
C LEU A 36 -2.24 3.09 -3.14
N ASP A 37 -1.46 2.88 -2.09
CA ASP A 37 -1.80 3.41 -0.77
C ASP A 37 -1.37 4.87 -0.69
N SER A 38 -2.30 5.77 -0.95
CA SER A 38 -2.05 7.22 -0.97
C SER A 38 -1.50 7.77 0.35
N LYS A 39 -1.86 7.16 1.49
CA LYS A 39 -1.41 7.58 2.82
C LYS A 39 0.01 7.15 3.14
N SER A 40 0.52 6.14 2.43
CA SER A 40 1.89 5.64 2.59
C SER A 40 2.94 6.46 1.83
N ILE A 41 2.50 7.40 0.97
CA ILE A 41 3.40 8.19 0.14
C ILE A 41 4.14 9.20 1.02
N ILE A 42 5.46 9.04 1.11
CA ILE A 42 6.34 9.91 1.90
C ILE A 42 7.50 10.35 1.01
N ARG A 43 7.78 11.65 0.97
CA ARG A 43 8.97 12.21 0.30
C ARG A 43 10.01 12.66 1.32
N VAL A 44 11.24 12.20 1.15
CA VAL A 44 12.42 12.69 1.85
C VAL A 44 13.48 13.00 0.80
N ASP A 45 13.83 14.28 0.66
CA ASP A 45 14.72 14.77 -0.40
C ASP A 45 14.28 14.37 -1.82
N GLN A 46 15.14 13.65 -2.52
CA GLN A 46 14.91 13.12 -3.86
C GLN A 46 14.38 11.68 -3.83
N ARG A 47 13.91 11.21 -2.67
CA ARG A 47 13.38 9.86 -2.51
C ARG A 47 11.91 9.86 -2.13
N ILE A 48 11.15 8.99 -2.78
CA ILE A 48 9.75 8.74 -2.45
C ILE A 48 9.62 7.29 -2.00
N THR A 49 8.98 7.06 -0.86
CA THR A 49 8.56 5.73 -0.41
C THR A 49 7.05 5.64 -0.49
N PHE A 50 6.53 4.50 -0.96
CA PHE A 50 5.10 4.25 -1.06
C PHE A 50 4.81 2.75 -1.05
N SER A 51 3.57 2.39 -0.72
CA SER A 51 3.04 1.05 -0.84
C SER A 51 2.07 0.93 -2.01
N GLN A 52 2.16 -0.17 -2.72
CA GLN A 52 1.23 -0.58 -3.78
C GLN A 52 0.67 -1.96 -3.47
N LEU A 53 -0.49 -2.27 -4.04
CA LEU A 53 -1.14 -3.56 -3.91
C LEU A 53 -1.58 -4.07 -5.26
N VAL A 54 -1.15 -5.28 -5.60
CA VAL A 54 -1.69 -6.05 -6.72
C VAL A 54 -2.75 -6.98 -6.17
N ASN A 55 -3.97 -6.86 -6.68
CA ASN A 55 -5.09 -7.76 -6.37
C ASN A 55 -5.37 -8.64 -7.59
N TYR A 56 -5.02 -9.92 -7.51
CA TYR A 56 -5.19 -10.84 -8.64
C TYR A 56 -6.63 -11.29 -8.77
N LYS A 57 -7.12 -11.38 -10.01
CA LYS A 57 -8.48 -11.90 -10.30
C LYS A 57 -8.56 -13.42 -10.18
N ILE A 58 -7.42 -14.09 -10.33
CA ILE A 58 -7.27 -15.54 -10.21
C ILE A 58 -6.12 -15.84 -9.24
N LYS A 59 -6.30 -16.89 -8.43
CA LYS A 59 -5.29 -17.36 -7.47
C LYS A 59 -4.02 -17.76 -8.22
N GLN A 60 -2.88 -17.23 -7.77
CA GLN A 60 -1.58 -17.57 -8.32
C GLN A 60 -1.18 -18.99 -7.91
N LYS A 61 -0.21 -19.60 -8.62
CA LYS A 61 0.23 -21.00 -8.37
C LYS A 61 0.65 -21.27 -6.90
N ASN A 62 1.21 -20.26 -6.22
CA ASN A 62 1.60 -20.33 -4.82
C ASN A 62 0.46 -20.03 -3.83
N GLY A 63 -0.78 -19.92 -4.30
CA GLY A 63 -1.96 -19.63 -3.49
C GLY A 63 -2.22 -18.15 -3.21
N MET A 64 -1.39 -17.24 -3.72
CA MET A 64 -1.54 -15.78 -3.53
C MET A 64 -2.75 -15.23 -4.29
N LEU A 65 -3.53 -14.37 -3.65
CA LEU A 65 -4.59 -13.55 -4.28
C LEU A 65 -4.31 -12.06 -4.21
N SER A 66 -3.45 -11.61 -3.29
CA SER A 66 -2.95 -10.24 -3.33
C SER A 66 -1.51 -10.14 -2.82
N LEU A 67 -0.81 -9.12 -3.33
CA LEU A 67 0.58 -8.82 -3.02
C LEU A 67 0.68 -7.33 -2.68
N LYS A 68 1.07 -7.01 -1.44
CA LYS A 68 1.46 -5.65 -1.06
C LYS A 68 2.98 -5.52 -1.23
N THR A 69 3.41 -4.45 -1.88
CA THR A 69 4.83 -4.11 -2.06
C THR A 69 5.09 -2.71 -1.53
N THR A 70 6.12 -2.54 -0.71
CA THR A 70 6.65 -1.21 -0.36
C THR A 70 7.87 -0.94 -1.23
N SER A 71 7.82 0.15 -1.98
CA SER A 71 8.84 0.55 -2.95
C SER A 71 9.43 1.92 -2.60
N GLU A 72 10.63 2.17 -3.09
CA GLU A 72 11.33 3.45 -3.01
C GLU A 72 11.75 3.90 -4.42
N ILE A 73 11.53 5.17 -4.74
CA ILE A 73 11.94 5.81 -5.99
C ILE A 73 13.08 6.78 -5.68
N ASP A 74 14.15 6.73 -6.45
CA ASP A 74 15.14 7.79 -6.59
C ASP A 74 14.70 8.71 -7.74
N CYS A 75 14.15 9.87 -7.40
CA CYS A 75 13.64 10.85 -8.35
C CYS A 75 14.73 11.55 -9.16
N LYS A 76 16.00 11.51 -8.72
CA LYS A 76 17.11 12.09 -9.50
C LYS A 76 17.34 11.31 -10.80
N ASN A 77 17.25 9.98 -10.73
CA ASN A 77 17.53 9.08 -11.86
C ASN A 77 16.29 8.30 -12.33
N LEU A 78 15.13 8.57 -11.73
CA LEU A 78 13.87 7.84 -11.94
C LEU A 78 14.02 6.32 -11.84
N LYS A 79 14.79 5.87 -10.84
CA LYS A 79 15.00 4.45 -10.54
C LYS A 79 14.10 4.03 -9.39
N ILE A 80 13.61 2.80 -9.44
CA ILE A 80 12.77 2.22 -8.39
C ILE A 80 13.42 0.96 -7.84
N ARG A 81 13.21 0.70 -6.56
CA ARG A 81 13.45 -0.60 -5.94
C ARG A 81 12.32 -0.97 -5.01
N ASP A 82 12.11 -2.26 -4.83
CA ASP A 82 11.20 -2.78 -3.83
C ASP A 82 11.99 -3.12 -2.57
N ASN A 83 11.43 -2.78 -1.41
CA ASN A 83 12.04 -2.99 -0.11
C ASN A 83 11.38 -4.15 0.65
N GLU A 84 10.07 -4.28 0.52
CA GLU A 84 9.28 -5.25 1.29
C GLU A 84 8.11 -5.78 0.46
N TYR A 85 7.82 -7.07 0.61
CA TYR A 85 6.68 -7.73 -0.01
C TYR A 85 5.91 -8.51 1.04
N PHE A 86 4.58 -8.53 0.91
CA PHE A 86 3.66 -9.29 1.75
C PHE A 86 2.61 -9.98 0.87
N ALA A 87 2.52 -11.30 0.95
CA ALA A 87 1.62 -12.10 0.14
C ALA A 87 0.44 -12.61 0.97
N PHE A 88 -0.76 -12.51 0.42
CA PHE A 88 -1.99 -12.85 1.10
C PHE A 88 -2.77 -13.88 0.30
N LYS A 89 -3.38 -14.85 1.00
CA LYS A 89 -4.27 -15.86 0.38
C LYS A 89 -5.65 -15.30 0.03
N GLN A 90 -5.96 -14.08 0.47
CA GLN A 90 -7.20 -13.36 0.14
C GLN A 90 -6.88 -12.09 -0.68
N GLY A 91 -7.92 -11.51 -1.29
CA GLY A 91 -7.80 -10.27 -2.03
C GLY A 91 -7.58 -9.05 -1.13
N MET A 92 -7.11 -7.96 -1.72
CA MET A 92 -6.97 -6.64 -1.08
C MET A 92 -6.11 -6.63 0.20
N GLY A 93 -5.14 -7.53 0.31
CA GLY A 93 -4.22 -7.58 1.45
C GLY A 93 -4.88 -8.07 2.74
N LYS A 94 -6.00 -8.78 2.62
CA LYS A 94 -6.79 -9.29 3.75
C LYS A 94 -6.33 -10.67 4.19
N GLY A 95 -6.71 -11.02 5.43
CA GLY A 95 -6.37 -12.29 6.04
C GLY A 95 -4.92 -12.37 6.51
N GLU A 96 -4.50 -13.56 6.93
CA GLU A 96 -3.14 -13.78 7.39
C GLU A 96 -2.16 -13.70 6.22
N ASN A 97 -1.11 -12.90 6.42
CA ASN A 97 0.05 -12.90 5.53
C ASN A 97 0.77 -14.24 5.65
N PHE A 98 0.89 -14.97 4.55
CA PHE A 98 1.56 -16.28 4.55
C PHE A 98 3.01 -16.21 4.06
N TYR A 99 3.45 -15.06 3.55
CA TYR A 99 4.82 -14.84 3.11
C TYR A 99 5.19 -13.36 3.13
N SER A 100 6.22 -13.02 3.90
CA SER A 100 6.87 -11.71 3.85
C SER A 100 8.34 -11.83 3.48
N LYS A 101 8.83 -10.87 2.69
CA LYS A 101 10.26 -10.72 2.44
C LYS A 101 10.65 -9.26 2.56
N LYS A 102 11.60 -8.98 3.46
CA LYS A 102 12.27 -7.69 3.56
C LYS A 102 13.65 -7.80 2.93
N GLN A 103 13.83 -7.17 1.77
CA GLN A 103 15.12 -7.07 1.12
C GLN A 103 15.19 -5.74 0.38
N LYS A 104 16.30 -5.02 0.50
CA LYS A 104 16.55 -3.89 -0.39
C LYS A 104 16.86 -4.45 -1.78
N GLY A 105 15.87 -4.45 -2.66
CA GLY A 105 16.07 -4.82 -4.05
C GLY A 105 17.09 -3.90 -4.72
N ASN A 106 17.66 -4.38 -5.83
CA ASN A 106 18.52 -3.56 -6.67
C ASN A 106 17.69 -2.44 -7.32
N TRP A 107 18.31 -1.27 -7.50
CA TRP A 107 17.73 -0.18 -8.26
C TRP A 107 17.52 -0.60 -9.72
N LYS A 108 16.31 -0.40 -10.23
CA LYS A 108 15.92 -0.72 -11.60
C LYS A 108 15.36 0.51 -12.28
N SER A 109 15.72 0.69 -13.54
CA SER A 109 15.04 1.65 -14.41
C SER A 109 13.70 1.07 -14.86
N SER A 110 12.67 1.90 -14.86
CA SER A 110 11.38 1.55 -15.44
C SER A 110 11.39 1.88 -16.94
N LYS A 111 10.79 1.02 -17.77
CA LYS A 111 10.74 1.23 -19.23
C LYS A 111 9.70 2.29 -19.58
N LYS A 112 10.09 3.29 -20.39
CA LYS A 112 9.16 4.30 -20.93
C LYS A 112 7.94 3.64 -21.57
N GLY A 113 6.76 4.22 -21.36
CA GLY A 113 5.48 3.67 -21.82
C GLY A 113 4.85 2.60 -20.93
N THR A 114 5.51 2.19 -19.84
CA THR A 114 4.90 1.29 -18.84
C THR A 114 4.15 2.08 -17.76
N SER A 115 3.12 1.46 -17.16
CA SER A 115 2.40 2.03 -16.01
C SER A 115 3.31 2.36 -14.84
N VAL A 116 4.34 1.54 -14.59
CA VAL A 116 5.35 1.77 -13.56
C VAL A 116 6.16 3.04 -13.84
N TYR A 117 6.61 3.22 -15.09
CA TYR A 117 7.34 4.43 -15.47
C TYR A 117 6.48 5.68 -15.29
N PHE A 118 5.23 5.64 -15.77
CA PHE A 118 4.28 6.74 -15.64
C PHE A 118 4.02 7.09 -14.17
N LEU A 119 3.73 6.10 -13.32
CA LEU A 119 3.50 6.32 -11.90
C LEU A 119 4.71 6.95 -11.22
N ASN A 120 5.92 6.45 -11.50
CA ASN A 120 7.15 6.98 -10.91
C ASN A 120 7.36 8.45 -11.27
N GLN A 121 7.09 8.84 -12.53
CA GLN A 121 7.16 10.24 -12.95
C GLN A 121 6.15 11.10 -12.19
N VAL A 122 4.88 10.68 -12.17
CA VAL A 122 3.83 11.42 -11.48
C VAL A 122 4.14 11.62 -10.00
N LEU A 123 4.61 10.57 -9.31
CA LEU A 123 4.99 10.66 -7.91
C LEU A 123 6.15 11.65 -7.73
N CYS A 124 7.22 11.53 -8.53
CA CYS A 124 8.38 12.42 -8.44
C CYS A 124 8.07 13.88 -8.76
N ASP A 125 7.11 14.15 -9.64
CA ASP A 125 6.74 15.49 -10.07
C ASP A 125 5.71 16.15 -9.13
N ARG A 126 4.79 15.38 -8.55
CA ARG A 126 3.62 15.91 -7.82
C ARG A 126 3.68 15.78 -6.31
N VAL A 127 4.45 14.84 -5.77
CA VAL A 127 4.61 14.71 -4.32
C VAL A 127 5.63 15.75 -3.87
N LEU A 128 5.15 16.82 -3.22
CA LEU A 128 5.98 17.89 -2.68
C LEU A 128 6.52 17.52 -1.29
N LYS A 129 7.58 18.22 -0.86
CA LYS A 129 8.12 18.11 0.50
C LYS A 129 7.22 18.80 1.52
#